data_AF-A0A2M7Q5J6-F1
#
_entry.id   AF-A0A2M7Q5J6-F1
#
_cell.length_a   1.000
_cell.length_b   1.000
_cell.length_c   1.000
_cell.angle_alpha   90.00
_cell.angle_beta   90.00
_cell.angle_gamma   90.00
#
_symmetry.space_group_name_H-M   'P 1'
#
loop_
_entity.id
_entity.type
_entity.pdbx_description
1 polymer ?
#
loop_
_entity_poly.entity_id
_entity_poly.type
_entity_poly.pdbx_seq_one_letter_code
_entity_poly.pdbx_strand_id
1 'polypeptide(L)'
;MDVQFYPKKCELVISFEPTEAPDSAFLLQLVWEEEWQRGTTVPDFRNGDFFQKLASSKRKACVKFDYLYLEFIIVFLEETCIELADKGIDTTMLEQFLSSVYDYCPAGHIIQ
;
A
#
# COMPACT_ATOMS: atom_id res chain seq x y z
N MET A 1 9.20 -4.83 3.75
CA MET A 1 8.11 -3.86 3.93
C MET A 1 7.31 -4.28 5.13
N ASP A 2 7.03 -3.35 6.04
CA ASP A 2 6.19 -3.61 7.22
C ASP A 2 4.86 -2.89 7.07
N VAL A 3 3.75 -3.58 7.35
CA VAL A 3 2.41 -2.99 7.29
C VAL A 3 1.75 -3.03 8.67
N GLN A 4 1.15 -1.91 9.08
CA GLN A 4 0.48 -1.77 10.36
C GLN A 4 -0.90 -1.16 10.16
N PHE A 5 -1.92 -1.85 10.67
CA PHE A 5 -3.29 -1.38 10.62
C PHE A 5 -3.75 -0.88 12.00
N TYR A 6 -4.25 0.35 12.06
CA TYR A 6 -4.75 0.99 13.27
C TYR A 6 -6.26 1.26 13.17
N PRO A 7 -7.11 0.24 13.37
CA PRO A 7 -8.54 0.35 13.14
C PRO A 7 -9.21 1.45 13.98
N LYS A 8 -8.79 1.66 15.24
CA LYS A 8 -9.32 2.73 16.10
C LYS A 8 -9.02 4.15 15.61
N LYS A 9 -7.99 4.30 14.76
CA LYS A 9 -7.59 5.59 14.18
C LYS A 9 -8.06 5.71 12.73
N CYS A 10 -8.61 4.65 12.14
CA CYS A 10 -8.93 4.58 10.71
C CYS A 10 -7.70 4.87 9.83
N GLU A 11 -6.56 4.26 10.18
CA GLU A 11 -5.27 4.52 9.54
C GLU A 11 -4.52 3.22 9.24
N LEU A 12 -3.82 3.19 8.12
CA LEU A 12 -2.87 2.14 7.77
C LEU A 12 -1.51 2.78 7.48
N VAL A 13 -0.45 2.20 8.03
CA VAL A 13 0.92 2.66 7.84
C VAL A 13 1.72 1.58 7.13
N ILE A 14 2.34 1.95 6.01
CA ILE A 14 3.31 1.11 5.31
C ILE A 14 4.69 1.70 5.56
N SER A 15 5.62 0.86 6.00
CA SER A 15 7.01 1.23 6.19
C SER A 15 7.89 0.53 5.16
N PHE A 16 8.63 1.33 4.41
CA PHE A 16 9.55 0.90 3.36
C PHE A 16 10.99 1.01 3.85
N GLU A 17 11.72 -0.10 3.85
CA GLU A 17 13.16 -0.09 4.07
C GLU A 17 13.89 0.57 2.89
N PRO A 18 15.02 1.26 3.11
CA PRO A 18 15.75 1.93 2.03
C PRO A 18 16.13 1.02 0.85
N THR A 19 16.34 -0.26 1.12
CA THR A 19 16.75 -1.25 0.11
C THR A 19 15.61 -1.70 -0.81
N GLU A 20 14.36 -1.54 -0.39
CA GLU A 20 13.15 -1.90 -1.15
C GLU A 20 12.39 -0.67 -1.67
N ALA A 21 12.63 0.50 -1.06
CA ALA A 21 11.92 1.73 -1.38
C ALA A 21 11.90 2.11 -2.88
N PRO A 22 12.96 1.88 -3.69
CA PRO A 22 12.89 2.12 -5.13
C PRO A 22 11.86 1.24 -5.85
N ASP A 23 11.91 -0.07 -5.64
CA ASP A 23 11.01 -1.04 -6.26
C ASP A 23 9.57 -0.82 -5.79
N SER A 24 9.38 -0.61 -4.48
CA SER A 24 8.06 -0.32 -3.90
C SER A 24 7.49 1.02 -4.40
N ALA A 25 8.32 2.06 -4.57
CA ALA A 25 7.87 3.34 -5.10
C ALA A 25 7.42 3.21 -6.56
N PHE A 26 8.14 2.43 -7.36
CA PHE A 26 7.75 2.16 -8.74
C PHE A 26 6.43 1.39 -8.82
N LEU A 27 6.29 0.31 -8.06
CA LEU A 27 5.05 -0.47 -8.02
C LEU A 27 3.87 0.37 -7.51
N LEU A 28 4.09 1.14 -6.43
CA LEU A 28 3.06 2.02 -5.89
C LEU A 28 2.61 3.08 -6.90
N GLN A 29 3.55 3.62 -7.70
CA GLN A 29 3.20 4.55 -8.77
C GLN A 29 2.35 3.87 -9.85
N LEU A 30 2.74 2.68 -10.31
CA LEU A 30 2.01 1.94 -11.32
C LEU A 30 0.57 1.65 -10.87
N VAL A 31 0.40 1.07 -9.69
CA VAL A 31 -0.92 0.77 -9.11
C VAL A 31 -1.74 2.05 -8.91
N TRP A 32 -1.10 3.13 -8.46
CA TRP A 32 -1.77 4.41 -8.28
C TRP A 32 -2.31 4.98 -9.61
N GLU A 33 -1.52 4.92 -10.69
CA GLU A 33 -1.93 5.39 -12.01
C GLU A 33 -3.09 4.54 -12.57
N GLU A 34 -3.03 3.21 -12.42
CA GLU A 34 -4.07 2.29 -12.89
C GLU A 34 -5.38 2.47 -12.13
N GLU A 35 -5.34 2.49 -10.80
CA GLU A 35 -6.52 2.62 -9.95
C GLU A 35 -7.16 4.01 -10.07
N TRP A 36 -6.35 5.06 -10.27
CA TRP A 36 -6.87 6.39 -10.61
C TRP A 36 -7.65 6.38 -11.93
N GLN A 37 -7.14 5.70 -12.97
CA GLN A 37 -7.82 5.57 -14.26
C GLN A 37 -9.12 4.76 -14.18
N ARG A 38 -9.17 3.77 -13.28
CA ARG A 38 -10.36 2.95 -13.01
C ARG A 38 -11.44 3.68 -12.19
N GLY A 39 -11.09 4.81 -11.58
CA GLY A 39 -12.00 5.61 -10.76
C GLY A 39 -12.04 5.19 -9.29
N THR A 40 -11.10 4.35 -8.85
CA THR A 40 -10.91 4.00 -7.44
C THR A 40 -10.47 5.23 -6.66
N THR A 41 -10.85 5.29 -5.38
CA THR A 41 -10.40 6.39 -4.52
C THR A 41 -8.92 6.21 -4.16
N VAL A 42 -8.07 7.08 -4.71
CA VAL A 42 -6.61 7.07 -4.49
C VAL A 42 -6.13 8.32 -3.73
N PRO A 43 -5.01 8.24 -2.99
CA PRO A 43 -4.38 9.42 -2.40
C PRO A 43 -3.96 10.45 -3.46
N ASP A 44 -3.96 11.74 -3.14
CA ASP A 44 -3.53 12.76 -4.10
C ASP A 44 -1.99 12.88 -4.15
N PHE A 45 -1.37 12.14 -5.07
CA PHE A 45 0.06 12.21 -5.36
C PHE A 45 0.42 13.07 -6.59
N ARG A 46 -0.57 13.72 -7.23
CA ARG A 46 -0.39 14.41 -8.53
C ARG A 46 0.53 15.62 -8.48
N ASN A 47 0.56 16.32 -7.34
CA ASN A 47 1.26 17.59 -7.19
C ASN A 47 2.63 17.46 -6.52
N GLY A 48 3.21 16.26 -6.45
CA GLY A 48 4.40 16.00 -5.66
C GLY A 48 5.43 15.11 -6.34
N ASP A 49 6.67 15.28 -5.90
CA ASP A 49 7.80 14.37 -6.09
C ASP A 49 7.74 13.17 -5.13
N PHE A 50 6.53 12.74 -4.73
CA PHE A 50 6.33 11.73 -3.69
C PHE A 50 7.06 10.43 -4.00
N PHE A 51 6.84 9.86 -5.19
CA PHE A 51 7.49 8.61 -5.61
C PHE A 51 9.01 8.77 -5.70
N GLN A 52 9.49 9.90 -6.21
CA GLN A 52 10.92 10.20 -6.29
C GLN A 52 11.56 10.31 -4.89
N LYS A 53 10.87 10.95 -3.93
CA LYS A 53 11.32 11.06 -2.53
C LYS A 53 11.31 9.72 -1.83
N LEU A 54 10.31 8.88 -2.09
CA LEU A 54 10.24 7.53 -1.56
C LEU A 54 11.40 6.69 -2.10
N ALA A 55 11.57 6.65 -3.42
CA ALA A 55 12.64 5.88 -4.08
C ALA A 55 14.05 6.33 -3.69
N SER A 56 14.25 7.62 -3.42
CA SER A 56 15.55 8.17 -3.02
C SER A 56 15.79 8.18 -1.50
N SER A 57 14.86 7.61 -0.71
CA SER A 57 14.95 7.65 0.74
C SER A 57 16.13 6.81 1.25
N LYS A 58 17.03 7.47 1.99
CA LYS A 58 18.17 6.81 2.67
C LYS A 58 17.83 6.25 4.05
N ARG A 59 16.59 6.44 4.50
CA ARG A 59 16.07 6.00 5.80
C ARG A 59 14.76 5.27 5.60
N LYS A 60 14.37 4.48 6.60
CA LYS A 60 13.03 3.87 6.63
C LYS A 60 11.98 4.95 6.41
N ALA A 61 11.17 4.79 5.38
CA ALA A 61 10.13 5.73 4.99
C ALA A 61 8.78 5.18 5.46
N CYS A 62 8.06 5.95 6.27
CA CYS A 62 6.74 5.57 6.75
C CYS A 62 5.69 6.39 6.01
N VAL A 63 4.83 5.72 5.24
CA VAL A 63 3.71 6.34 4.54
C VAL A 63 2.43 5.96 5.26
N LYS A 64 1.70 6.97 5.69
CA LYS A 64 0.40 6.83 6.34
C LYS A 64 -0.68 7.04 5.29
N PHE A 65 -1.65 6.15 5.30
CA PHE A 65 -2.85 6.24 4.50
C PHE A 65 -4.08 6.25 5.39
N ASP A 66 -5.04 7.11 5.04
CA ASP A 66 -6.36 7.11 5.65
C ASP A 66 -7.18 5.93 5.13
N TYR A 67 -8.11 5.45 5.95
CA TYR A 67 -8.99 4.33 5.62
C TYR A 67 -9.86 4.55 4.36
N LEU A 68 -10.07 5.80 3.98
CA LEU A 68 -10.66 6.20 2.70
C LEU A 68 -9.96 5.52 1.49
N TYR A 69 -8.66 5.28 1.59
CA TYR A 69 -7.85 4.70 0.52
C TYR A 69 -7.64 3.20 0.66
N LEU A 70 -8.41 2.53 1.54
CA LEU A 70 -8.15 1.14 1.87
C LEU A 70 -8.23 0.21 0.65
N GLU A 71 -9.21 0.42 -0.24
CA GLU A 71 -9.35 -0.34 -1.48
C GLU A 71 -8.07 -0.26 -2.33
N PHE A 72 -7.57 0.96 -2.55
CA PHE A 72 -6.29 1.19 -3.24
C PHE A 72 -5.11 0.50 -2.53
N ILE A 73 -5.03 0.59 -1.21
CA ILE A 73 -3.94 -0.03 -0.44
C ILE A 73 -3.98 -1.55 -0.57
N ILE A 74 -5.18 -2.14 -0.48
CA ILE A 74 -5.37 -3.58 -0.64
C ILE A 74 -4.82 -4.03 -1.99
N VAL A 75 -5.22 -3.37 -3.09
CA VAL A 75 -4.72 -3.69 -4.43
C VAL A 75 -3.19 -3.55 -4.48
N PHE A 76 -2.62 -2.48 -3.94
CA PHE A 76 -1.16 -2.31 -3.90
C PHE A 76 -0.45 -3.44 -3.14
N LEU A 77 -1.01 -3.89 -2.02
CA LEU A 77 -0.43 -4.97 -1.22
C LEU A 77 -0.60 -6.34 -1.90
N GLU A 78 -1.71 -6.58 -2.60
CA GLU A 78 -1.91 -7.78 -3.42
C GLU A 78 -0.88 -7.86 -4.55
N GLU A 79 -0.69 -6.76 -5.30
CA GLU A 79 0.33 -6.67 -6.35
C GLU A 79 1.74 -6.83 -5.78
N THR A 80 1.98 -6.32 -4.57
CA THR A 80 3.26 -6.51 -3.87
C THR A 80 3.48 -7.99 -3.52
N CYS A 81 2.46 -8.72 -3.09
CA CYS A 81 2.58 -10.17 -2.86
C CYS A 81 2.94 -10.91 -4.16
N ILE A 82 2.31 -10.58 -5.28
CA ILE A 82 2.60 -11.21 -6.58
C ILE A 82 4.07 -10.98 -6.96
N GLU A 83 4.53 -9.73 -6.91
CA GLU A 83 5.91 -9.37 -7.27
C GLU A 83 6.97 -10.02 -6.35
N LEU A 84 6.69 -10.13 -5.05
CA LEU A 84 7.57 -10.80 -4.09
C LEU A 84 7.60 -12.32 -4.31
N ALA A 85 6.45 -12.94 -4.58
CA ALA A 85 6.34 -14.36 -4.85
C ALA A 85 7.10 -14.74 -6.13
N ASP A 86 7.01 -13.93 -7.18
CA ASP A 86 7.76 -14.11 -8.43
C ASP A 86 9.29 -14.03 -8.23
N LYS A 87 9.72 -13.27 -7.22
CA LYS A 87 11.12 -13.20 -6.77
C LYS A 87 11.54 -14.32 -5.80
N GLY A 88 10.62 -15.21 -5.45
CA GLY A 88 10.86 -16.31 -4.50
C GLY A 88 10.98 -15.85 -3.04
N ILE A 89 10.41 -14.69 -2.70
CA ILE A 89 10.39 -14.13 -1.34
C ILE A 89 9.11 -14.61 -0.63
N ASP A 90 9.23 -14.93 0.66
CA ASP A 90 8.09 -15.35 1.47
C ASP A 90 7.11 -14.19 1.72
N THR A 91 5.87 -14.36 1.27
CA THR A 91 4.76 -13.40 1.37
C THR A 91 3.78 -13.72 2.49
N THR A 92 3.98 -14.82 3.23
CA THR A 92 2.99 -15.36 4.19
C THR A 92 2.49 -14.32 5.19
N MET A 93 3.40 -13.49 5.73
CA MET A 93 3.01 -12.44 6.69
C MET A 93 2.15 -11.35 6.06
N LEU A 94 2.41 -10.98 4.81
CA LEU A 94 1.67 -9.94 4.11
C LEU A 94 0.28 -10.44 3.68
N GLU A 95 0.18 -11.70 3.26
CA GLU A 95 -1.08 -12.37 2.95
C GLU A 95 -1.96 -12.54 4.20
N GLN A 96 -1.36 -12.93 5.33
CA GLN A 96 -2.07 -12.97 6.62
C GLN A 96 -2.59 -11.60 7.04
N PHE A 97 -1.78 -10.56 6.82
CA PHE A 97 -2.21 -9.18 7.06
C PHE A 97 -3.40 -8.80 6.18
N LEU A 98 -3.34 -9.06 4.87
CA LEU A 98 -4.45 -8.79 3.95
C LEU A 98 -5.74 -9.49 4.39
N SER A 99 -5.65 -10.77 4.74
CA SER A 99 -6.78 -11.54 5.29
C SER A 99 -7.40 -10.84 6.52
N SER A 100 -6.57 -10.36 7.45
CA SER A 100 -7.05 -9.62 8.63
C SER A 100 -7.73 -8.28 8.30
N VAL A 101 -7.28 -7.61 7.22
CA VAL A 101 -7.91 -6.37 6.74
C VAL A 101 -9.27 -6.68 6.13
N TYR A 102 -9.40 -7.73 5.32
CA TYR A 102 -10.70 -8.17 4.77
C TYR A 102 -11.69 -8.58 5.87
N ASP A 103 -11.23 -9.28 6.90
CA ASP A 103 -12.08 -9.66 8.04
C ASP A 103 -12.59 -8.44 8.81
N TYR A 104 -11.78 -7.38 8.91
CA TYR A 104 -12.19 -6.13 9.54
C TYR A 104 -13.13 -5.31 8.64
N CYS A 105 -13.01 -5.48 7.32
CA CYS A 105 -13.73 -4.73 6.31
C CYS A 105 -14.59 -5.67 5.46
N PRO A 106 -15.58 -6.37 6.05
CA PRO A 106 -16.43 -7.25 5.27
C PRO A 106 -17.12 -6.40 4.20
N ALA A 107 -16.95 -6.80 2.93
CA ALA A 107 -17.51 -6.14 1.76
C ALA A 107 -18.96 -5.73 2.03
N GLY A 108 -19.19 -4.44 2.31
CA GLY A 108 -20.47 -3.96 2.84
C GLY A 108 -20.42 -2.76 3.78
N HIS A 109 -19.27 -2.40 4.36
CA HIS A 109 -19.12 -1.06 4.93
C HIS A 109 -18.89 -0.05 3.80
N ILE A 110 -19.97 0.31 3.11
CA ILE A 110 -20.05 1.55 2.36
C ILE A 110 -19.72 2.65 3.37
N ILE A 111 -18.51 3.20 3.29
CA ILE A 111 -18.16 4.43 3.99
C ILE A 111 -19.04 5.51 3.31
N GLN A 112 -20.17 5.82 3.95
CA GLN A 112 -21.05 6.94 3.57
C GLN A 112 -20.41 8.28 3.95
#